data_AF-A0A661PFE5-F1
#
_entry.id   AF-A0A661PFE5-F1
#
_cell.length_a   1.000
_cell.length_b   1.000
_cell.length_c   1.000
_cell.angle_alpha   90.00
_cell.angle_beta   90.00
_cell.angle_gamma   90.00
#
_symmetry.space_group_name_H-M   'P 1'
#
loop_
_entity.id
_entity.type
_entity.pdbx_description
1 polymer ?
#
loop_
_entity_poly.entity_id
_entity_poly.type
_entity_poly.pdbx_seq_one_letter_code
_entity_poly.pdbx_strand_id
1 'polypeptide(L)'
;MRHRCFLKVLPLAMLMVTLATSLALMGCDKFIGNKSGSCKAGTTCDCDGIGNCLQKCDGADCKFKCAGMGNCTFECPGGQCTVTNEATGNLQLSCEGGGCKVDSTGTGNVIVDCGGGSCTLDCSGTSNCQIKSCKAGCKVNCTGTGTCDCRTGCD
;
A
#
# COMPACT_ATOMS: atom_id res chain seq x y z
N MET A 1 15.27 -16.09 -0.16
CA MET A 1 16.36 -16.07 -1.14
C MET A 1 16.64 -14.62 -1.48
N ARG A 2 17.81 -14.07 -1.12
CA ARG A 2 18.18 -12.68 -1.43
C ARG A 2 18.89 -12.70 -2.78
N HIS A 3 18.25 -12.22 -3.83
CA HIS A 3 18.89 -12.14 -5.15
C HIS A 3 19.79 -10.92 -5.21
N ARG A 4 21.10 -11.20 -5.33
CA ARG A 4 22.12 -10.24 -5.73
C ARG A 4 21.89 -9.88 -7.19
N CYS A 5 21.63 -8.60 -7.48
CA CYS A 5 21.70 -8.08 -8.83
C CYS A 5 23.11 -8.30 -9.39
N PHE A 6 23.23 -9.17 -10.39
CA PHE A 6 24.40 -9.23 -11.26
C PHE A 6 24.10 -8.38 -12.48
N LEU A 7 24.82 -7.27 -12.65
CA LEU A 7 25.09 -6.79 -14.00
C LEU A 7 26.56 -6.42 -14.13
N LYS A 8 27.21 -7.19 -15.01
CA LYS A 8 28.56 -7.10 -15.56
C LYS A 8 29.22 -5.72 -15.41
N VAL A 9 30.35 -5.68 -14.71
CA VAL A 9 31.39 -4.67 -14.93
C VAL A 9 32.59 -5.40 -15.51
N LEU A 10 32.75 -5.30 -16.83
CA LEU A 10 33.95 -5.73 -17.54
C LEU A 10 34.94 -4.56 -17.48
N PRO A 11 36.15 -4.67 -16.90
CA PRO A 11 37.10 -3.57 -16.95
C PRO A 11 38.12 -3.83 -18.06
N LEU A 12 38.04 -3.06 -19.13
CA LEU A 12 39.23 -2.64 -19.87
C LEU A 12 39.41 -1.14 -19.63
N ALA A 13 40.67 -0.74 -19.42
CA ALA A 13 41.17 0.63 -19.30
C ALA A 13 41.01 1.32 -17.92
N MET A 14 42.03 1.11 -17.08
CA MET A 14 42.52 2.11 -16.13
C MET A 14 43.00 3.35 -16.89
N LEU A 15 42.46 4.54 -16.59
CA LEU A 15 43.27 5.73 -16.30
C LEU A 15 42.38 6.92 -15.87
N MET A 16 42.71 7.46 -14.68
CA MET A 16 42.73 8.88 -14.33
C MET A 16 41.41 9.65 -14.06
N VAL A 17 41.33 10.07 -12.79
CA VAL A 17 41.09 11.45 -12.34
C VAL A 17 39.63 11.90 -12.06
N THR A 18 39.49 12.42 -10.84
CA THR A 18 38.54 13.40 -10.29
C THR A 18 37.18 13.02 -9.68
N LEU A 19 36.99 13.68 -8.53
CA LEU A 19 35.77 14.14 -7.88
C LEU A 19 34.94 13.09 -7.13
N ALA A 20 34.91 13.25 -5.81
CA ALA A 20 34.01 12.56 -4.90
C ALA A 20 32.55 12.98 -5.17
N THR A 21 31.98 12.52 -6.28
CA THR A 21 30.53 12.38 -6.40
C THR A 21 30.16 11.11 -5.69
N SER A 22 29.71 11.23 -4.44
CA SER A 22 28.97 10.20 -3.74
C SER A 22 27.71 9.90 -4.56
N LEU A 23 27.85 8.96 -5.50
CA LEU A 23 26.73 8.33 -6.17
C LEU A 23 26.10 7.41 -5.13
N ALA A 24 25.17 7.98 -4.34
CA ALA A 24 24.21 7.19 -3.61
C ALA A 24 23.49 6.34 -4.66
N LEU A 25 23.87 5.07 -4.76
CA LEU A 25 23.15 4.08 -5.53
C LEU A 25 21.77 3.92 -4.88
N MET A 26 20.83 4.76 -5.31
CA MET A 26 19.40 4.57 -5.12
C MET A 26 19.02 3.31 -5.91
N GLY A 27 18.98 2.18 -5.22
CA GLY A 27 18.69 0.87 -5.80
C GLY A 27 17.67 0.11 -4.96
N CYS A 28 16.40 0.50 -5.09
CA CYS A 28 15.17 -0.25 -4.88
C CYS A 28 15.26 -1.58 -4.08
N ASP A 29 15.01 -1.53 -2.77
CA ASP A 29 14.72 -2.70 -1.92
C ASP A 29 13.32 -3.31 -2.19
N LYS A 30 12.90 -3.37 -3.46
CA LYS A 30 11.59 -3.91 -3.85
C LYS A 30 11.62 -5.43 -3.84
N PHE A 31 10.60 -6.07 -3.27
CA PHE A 31 10.53 -7.53 -3.23
C PHE A 31 9.94 -8.12 -4.52
N ILE A 32 10.29 -9.38 -4.82
CA ILE A 32 9.62 -10.21 -5.83
C ILE A 32 9.15 -11.50 -5.14
N GLY A 33 7.87 -11.84 -5.30
CA GLY A 33 7.22 -12.99 -4.69
C GLY A 33 6.16 -12.58 -3.65
N ASN A 34 5.69 -13.54 -2.86
CA ASN A 34 4.67 -13.26 -1.85
C ASN A 34 5.32 -12.87 -0.52
N LYS A 35 4.77 -11.85 0.15
CA LYS A 35 5.22 -11.35 1.45
C LYS A 35 4.06 -11.42 2.45
N SER A 36 4.29 -12.01 3.63
CA SER A 36 3.35 -11.98 4.76
C SER A 36 4.06 -11.51 6.03
N GLY A 37 3.36 -10.83 6.94
CA GLY A 37 3.94 -10.41 8.23
C GLY A 37 3.07 -9.46 9.02
N SER A 38 3.64 -8.88 10.08
CA SER A 38 3.01 -7.81 10.86
C SER A 38 3.95 -6.63 11.05
N CYS A 39 3.37 -5.46 11.31
CA CYS A 39 4.06 -4.28 11.82
C CYS A 39 3.46 -3.84 13.16
N LYS A 40 4.29 -3.16 13.96
CA LYS A 40 3.89 -2.65 15.27
C LYS A 40 2.97 -1.44 15.11
N ALA A 41 2.13 -1.19 16.11
CA ALA A 41 1.29 0.00 16.18
C ALA A 41 2.09 1.29 15.91
N GLY A 42 1.51 2.23 15.17
CA GLY A 42 2.15 3.50 14.80
C GLY A 42 3.30 3.38 13.79
N THR A 43 3.64 2.18 13.30
CA THR A 43 4.75 1.99 12.34
C THR A 43 4.26 1.78 10.91
N THR A 44 5.20 1.75 9.97
CA THR A 44 4.91 1.54 8.55
C THR A 44 5.09 0.07 8.16
N CYS A 45 4.04 -0.53 7.60
CA CYS A 45 4.06 -1.79 6.86
C CYS A 45 4.26 -1.45 5.36
N ASP A 46 5.42 -1.78 4.79
CA ASP A 46 5.72 -1.55 3.38
C ASP A 46 5.54 -2.82 2.53
N CYS A 47 4.82 -2.66 1.41
CA CYS A 47 4.59 -3.60 0.35
C CYS A 47 4.88 -2.97 -1.02
N ASP A 48 6.10 -2.49 -1.23
CA ASP A 48 6.62 -2.09 -2.55
C ASP A 48 7.33 -3.27 -3.25
N GLY A 49 6.72 -3.79 -4.31
CA GLY A 49 7.28 -4.94 -5.03
C GLY A 49 6.36 -5.58 -6.05
N ILE A 50 6.74 -6.78 -6.49
CA ILE A 50 5.95 -7.63 -7.39
C ILE A 50 5.52 -8.88 -6.64
N GLY A 51 4.21 -9.15 -6.57
CA GLY A 51 3.62 -10.32 -5.93
C GLY A 51 2.60 -9.95 -4.86
N ASN A 52 2.03 -10.95 -4.18
CA ASN A 52 0.98 -10.69 -3.20
C ASN A 52 1.58 -10.30 -1.84
N CYS A 53 1.03 -9.27 -1.21
CA CYS A 53 1.46 -8.82 0.09
C CYS A 53 0.31 -8.89 1.10
N LEU A 54 0.50 -9.65 2.18
CA LEU A 54 -0.39 -9.70 3.34
C LEU A 54 0.32 -9.07 4.53
N GLN A 55 -0.27 -8.05 5.16
CA GLN A 55 0.29 -7.45 6.37
C GLN A 55 -0.79 -7.27 7.43
N LYS A 56 -0.37 -7.26 8.69
CA LYS A 56 -1.22 -6.98 9.83
C LYS A 56 -0.62 -5.89 10.72
N CYS A 57 -1.45 -4.97 11.18
CA CYS A 57 -1.10 -4.06 12.27
C CYS A 57 -1.40 -4.74 13.60
N ASP A 58 -0.39 -4.86 14.47
CA ASP A 58 -0.57 -5.44 15.81
C ASP A 58 -1.24 -4.48 16.82
N GLY A 59 -1.72 -3.32 16.36
CA GLY A 59 -2.47 -2.34 17.14
C GLY A 59 -3.22 -1.35 16.26
N ALA A 60 -3.16 -0.06 16.60
CA ALA A 60 -3.76 1.04 15.85
C ALA A 60 -2.70 1.90 15.14
N ASP A 61 -3.16 2.85 14.33
CA ASP A 61 -2.36 3.93 13.73
C ASP A 61 -1.20 3.47 12.82
N CYS A 62 -1.24 2.23 12.32
CA CYS A 62 -0.25 1.80 11.35
C CYS A 62 -0.40 2.53 10.01
N LYS A 63 0.73 2.73 9.33
CA LYS A 63 0.77 3.19 7.94
C LYS A 63 1.02 2.00 7.05
N PHE A 64 0.20 1.78 6.04
CA PHE A 64 0.38 0.71 5.07
C PHE A 64 0.62 1.30 3.68
N LYS A 65 1.75 0.95 3.08
CA LYS A 65 2.09 1.36 1.71
C LYS A 65 2.00 0.13 0.80
N CYS A 66 1.14 0.19 -0.20
CA CYS A 66 1.05 -0.82 -1.25
C CYS A 66 1.42 -0.19 -2.59
N ALA A 67 2.52 -0.66 -3.19
CA ALA A 67 3.03 -0.16 -4.46
C ALA A 67 3.63 -1.30 -5.31
N GLY A 68 3.71 -1.07 -6.63
CA GLY A 68 4.20 -2.07 -7.57
C GLY A 68 3.06 -2.89 -8.19
N MET A 69 3.24 -4.21 -8.31
CA MET A 69 2.30 -5.07 -9.04
C MET A 69 1.92 -6.30 -8.21
N GLY A 70 0.63 -6.50 -7.97
CA GLY A 70 0.13 -7.62 -7.17
C GLY A 70 -0.96 -7.18 -6.20
N ASN A 71 -1.53 -8.14 -5.49
CA ASN A 71 -2.60 -7.84 -4.54
C ASN A 71 -2.04 -7.53 -3.15
N CYS A 72 -2.63 -6.54 -2.49
CA CYS A 72 -2.35 -6.20 -1.11
C CYS A 72 -3.54 -6.52 -0.21
N THR A 73 -3.28 -7.17 0.91
CA THR A 73 -4.25 -7.40 1.98
C THR A 73 -3.67 -6.83 3.27
N PHE A 74 -4.43 -5.97 3.94
CA PHE A 74 -4.01 -5.35 5.20
C PHE A 74 -5.09 -5.49 6.27
N GLU A 75 -4.69 -5.96 7.45
CA GLU A 75 -5.53 -6.07 8.63
C GLU A 75 -5.16 -4.98 9.65
N CYS A 76 -6.13 -4.12 9.98
CA CYS A 76 -6.00 -3.06 10.98
C CYS A 76 -7.10 -3.20 12.05
N PRO A 77 -7.01 -4.22 12.94
CA PRO A 77 -8.03 -4.44 13.95
C PRO A 77 -8.14 -3.30 14.97
N GLY A 78 -7.03 -2.59 15.26
CA GLY A 78 -7.03 -1.45 16.19
C GLY A 78 -7.59 -0.15 15.61
N GLY A 79 -7.87 -0.09 14.30
CA GLY A 79 -8.39 1.11 13.64
C GLY A 79 -7.34 2.21 13.41
N GLN A 80 -7.81 3.35 12.93
CA GLN A 80 -7.03 4.57 12.68
C GLN A 80 -5.83 4.40 11.72
N CYS A 81 -5.76 3.31 10.96
CA CYS A 81 -4.67 3.10 10.02
C CYS A 81 -4.77 4.02 8.81
N THR A 82 -3.63 4.42 8.27
CA THR A 82 -3.52 5.14 7.00
C THR A 82 -2.99 4.19 5.93
N VAL A 83 -3.68 4.08 4.81
CA VAL A 83 -3.31 3.22 3.68
C VAL A 83 -3.07 4.06 2.44
N THR A 84 -1.94 3.86 1.79
CA THR A 84 -1.63 4.42 0.48
C THR A 84 -1.52 3.30 -0.54
N ASN A 85 -2.33 3.35 -1.59
CA ASN A 85 -2.37 2.35 -2.66
C ASN A 85 -2.05 2.96 -4.03
N GLU A 86 -0.87 2.63 -4.54
CA GLU A 86 -0.36 3.02 -5.85
C GLU A 86 -0.16 1.79 -6.75
N ALA A 87 -0.50 0.58 -6.26
CA ALA A 87 -0.22 -0.66 -6.95
C ALA A 87 -1.17 -0.90 -8.14
N THR A 88 -0.67 -1.68 -9.10
CA THR A 88 -1.48 -2.38 -10.08
C THR A 88 -1.89 -3.73 -9.49
N GLY A 89 -3.12 -3.82 -9.01
CA GLY A 89 -3.68 -5.00 -8.37
C GLY A 89 -4.79 -4.64 -7.39
N ASN A 90 -5.32 -5.64 -6.68
CA ASN A 90 -6.41 -5.39 -5.73
C ASN A 90 -5.85 -5.03 -4.35
N LEU A 91 -6.49 -4.07 -3.68
CA LEU A 91 -6.30 -3.80 -2.26
C LEU A 91 -7.52 -4.29 -1.48
N GLN A 92 -7.28 -5.06 -0.42
CA GLN A 92 -8.28 -5.39 0.59
C GLN A 92 -7.83 -4.92 1.97
N LEU A 93 -8.63 -4.08 2.61
CA LEU A 93 -8.43 -3.59 3.98
C LEU A 93 -9.54 -4.12 4.89
N SER A 94 -9.17 -4.66 6.06
CA SER A 94 -10.09 -4.83 7.20
C SER A 94 -9.75 -3.81 8.29
N CYS A 95 -10.73 -3.00 8.66
CA CYS A 95 -10.63 -1.92 9.65
C CYS A 95 -11.73 -2.06 10.71
N GLU A 96 -11.59 -3.08 11.56
CA GLU A 96 -12.58 -3.40 12.61
C GLU A 96 -12.68 -2.30 13.67
N GLY A 97 -11.57 -1.65 14.00
CA GLY A 97 -11.52 -0.54 14.95
C GLY A 97 -12.09 0.78 14.41
N GLY A 98 -12.32 0.89 13.10
CA GLY A 98 -12.85 2.08 12.46
C GLY A 98 -11.81 3.18 12.22
N GLY A 99 -12.25 4.27 11.58
CA GLY A 99 -11.47 5.48 11.36
C GLY A 99 -10.23 5.33 10.47
N CYS A 100 -10.14 4.26 9.69
CA CYS A 100 -9.06 4.12 8.72
C CYS A 100 -9.21 5.11 7.56
N LYS A 101 -8.08 5.65 7.09
CA LYS A 101 -8.00 6.47 5.89
C LYS A 101 -7.31 5.69 4.78
N VAL A 102 -7.89 5.70 3.59
CA VAL A 102 -7.33 5.04 2.41
C VAL A 102 -7.24 6.03 1.28
N ASP A 103 -6.03 6.24 0.76
CA ASP A 103 -5.75 7.03 -0.42
C ASP A 103 -5.32 6.09 -1.55
N SER A 104 -6.15 5.95 -2.60
CA SER A 104 -5.88 5.07 -3.74
C SER A 104 -5.78 5.83 -5.05
N THR A 105 -4.60 5.76 -5.66
CA THR A 105 -4.28 6.27 -7.01
C THR A 105 -3.96 5.16 -8.00
N GLY A 106 -3.82 3.91 -7.52
CA GLY A 106 -3.51 2.74 -8.33
C GLY A 106 -4.64 2.28 -9.26
N THR A 107 -4.52 1.05 -9.73
CA THR A 107 -5.48 0.40 -10.64
C THR A 107 -5.88 -0.96 -10.10
N GLY A 108 -7.16 -1.30 -10.12
CA GLY A 108 -7.69 -2.58 -9.65
C GLY A 108 -8.95 -2.39 -8.81
N ASN A 109 -9.25 -3.31 -7.91
CA ASN A 109 -10.34 -3.13 -6.96
C ASN A 109 -9.79 -2.78 -5.58
N VAL A 110 -10.42 -1.82 -4.91
CA VAL A 110 -10.11 -1.42 -3.54
C VAL A 110 -11.33 -1.71 -2.69
N ILE A 111 -11.22 -2.65 -1.75
CA ILE A 111 -12.31 -3.02 -0.84
C ILE A 111 -11.89 -2.69 0.58
N VAL A 112 -12.64 -1.82 1.23
CA VAL A 112 -12.47 -1.44 2.63
C VAL A 112 -13.63 -2.02 3.43
N ASP A 113 -13.33 -2.99 4.29
CA ASP A 113 -14.26 -3.51 5.30
C ASP A 113 -14.15 -2.65 6.57
N CYS A 114 -15.13 -1.77 6.80
CA CYS A 114 -15.08 -0.77 7.86
C CYS A 114 -16.04 -1.09 9.02
N GLY A 115 -15.83 -2.22 9.70
CA GLY A 115 -16.70 -2.66 10.79
C GLY A 115 -16.83 -1.68 11.96
N GLY A 116 -15.83 -0.81 12.17
CA GLY A 116 -15.85 0.22 13.23
C GLY A 116 -16.51 1.54 12.83
N GLY A 117 -16.78 1.77 11.54
CA GLY A 117 -17.29 3.04 11.01
C GLY A 117 -16.20 4.12 10.86
N SER A 118 -16.62 5.33 10.46
CA SER A 118 -15.76 6.51 10.31
C SER A 118 -14.58 6.38 9.33
N CYS A 119 -14.57 5.38 8.44
CA CYS A 119 -13.50 5.24 7.45
C CYS A 119 -13.64 6.25 6.32
N THR A 120 -12.52 6.73 5.81
CA THR A 120 -12.46 7.57 4.62
C THR A 120 -11.74 6.84 3.50
N LEU A 121 -12.35 6.78 2.32
CA LEU A 121 -11.76 6.21 1.10
C LEU A 121 -11.70 7.28 0.01
N ASP A 122 -10.50 7.75 -0.28
CA ASP A 122 -10.18 8.70 -1.32
C ASP A 122 -9.66 7.95 -2.56
N CYS A 123 -10.46 7.96 -3.64
CA CYS A 123 -10.14 7.29 -4.89
C CYS A 123 -9.99 8.27 -6.04
N SER A 124 -8.74 8.48 -6.43
CA SER A 124 -8.33 9.39 -7.51
C SER A 124 -7.71 8.66 -8.72
N GLY A 125 -7.42 7.36 -8.58
CA GLY A 125 -6.92 6.51 -9.66
C GLY A 125 -8.02 5.99 -10.59
N THR A 126 -7.74 4.85 -11.24
CA THR A 126 -8.72 4.16 -12.09
C THR A 126 -9.35 2.95 -11.39
N SER A 127 -9.14 2.80 -10.09
CA SER A 127 -9.64 1.68 -9.31
C SER A 127 -11.15 1.72 -9.09
N ASN A 128 -11.78 0.54 -8.99
CA ASN A 128 -13.13 0.42 -8.45
C ASN A 128 -13.05 0.34 -6.92
N CYS A 129 -13.59 1.35 -6.26
CA CYS A 129 -13.47 1.54 -4.83
C CYS A 129 -14.77 1.23 -4.12
N GLN A 130 -14.69 0.45 -3.05
CA GLN A 130 -15.86 0.05 -2.29
C GLN A 130 -15.60 0.13 -0.78
N ILE A 131 -16.46 0.81 -0.04
CA ILE A 131 -16.61 0.61 1.41
C ILE A 131 -17.77 -0.36 1.66
N LYS A 132 -17.53 -1.37 2.50
CA LYS A 132 -18.54 -2.31 2.99
C LYS A 132 -18.53 -2.39 4.52
N SER A 133 -19.63 -2.93 5.05
CA SER A 133 -19.84 -3.15 6.50
C SER A 133 -19.70 -1.89 7.36
N CYS A 134 -19.77 -0.69 6.77
CA CYS A 134 -19.65 0.53 7.53
C CYS A 134 -20.92 0.77 8.35
N LYS A 135 -20.73 0.99 9.65
CA LYS A 135 -21.79 1.30 10.60
C LYS A 135 -22.35 2.71 10.40
N ALA A 136 -21.48 3.71 10.43
CA ALA A 136 -21.82 5.13 10.25
C ALA A 136 -20.55 5.97 10.02
N GLY A 137 -20.72 7.19 9.49
CA GLY A 137 -19.65 8.19 9.39
C GLY A 137 -18.59 7.90 8.31
N CYS A 138 -18.82 6.91 7.44
CA CYS A 138 -17.89 6.65 6.36
C CYS A 138 -18.01 7.67 5.25
N LYS A 139 -16.90 7.89 4.55
CA LYS A 139 -16.83 8.84 3.44
C LYS A 139 -16.10 8.21 2.27
N VAL A 140 -16.64 8.39 1.08
CA VAL A 140 -16.02 7.95 -0.17
C VAL A 140 -15.91 9.16 -1.09
N ASN A 141 -14.68 9.56 -1.42
CA ASN A 141 -14.41 10.67 -2.31
C ASN A 141 -13.86 10.14 -3.63
N CYS A 142 -14.52 10.48 -4.74
CA CYS A 142 -14.19 9.91 -6.04
C CYS A 142 -13.94 11.01 -7.05
N THR A 143 -12.66 11.14 -7.39
CA THR A 143 -12.14 12.15 -8.31
C THR A 143 -11.45 11.51 -9.52
N GLY A 144 -11.19 10.21 -9.44
CA GLY A 144 -10.63 9.41 -10.52
C GLY A 144 -11.68 8.97 -11.54
N THR A 145 -11.24 8.14 -12.49
CA THR A 145 -12.11 7.61 -13.57
C THR A 145 -12.71 6.24 -13.24
N GLY A 146 -12.37 5.66 -12.09
CA GLY A 146 -12.93 4.41 -11.61
C GLY A 146 -14.33 4.57 -11.02
N THR A 147 -14.90 3.46 -10.55
CA THR A 147 -16.21 3.47 -9.86
C THR A 147 -16.05 3.56 -8.36
N CYS A 148 -17.08 4.09 -7.68
CA CYS A 148 -17.11 4.16 -6.23
C CYS A 148 -18.47 3.76 -5.69
N ASP A 149 -18.45 2.83 -4.76
CA ASP A 149 -19.64 2.30 -4.09
C ASP A 149 -19.47 2.41 -2.58
N CYS A 150 -20.51 2.89 -1.91
CA CYS A 150 -20.65 2.74 -0.47
C CYS A 150 -22.01 2.14 -0.17
N ARG A 151 -22.02 0.87 0.24
CA ARG A 151 -23.27 0.12 0.38
C ARG A 151 -24.08 0.51 1.60
N THR A 152 -23.43 0.91 2.70
CA THR A 152 -24.09 1.29 3.97
C THR A 152 -23.21 2.25 4.77
N GLY A 153 -23.84 3.14 5.56
CA GLY A 153 -23.15 3.92 6.60
C GLY A 153 -22.25 5.05 6.09
N CYS A 154 -22.39 5.47 4.82
CA CYS A 154 -21.80 6.69 4.30
C CYS A 154 -22.79 7.86 4.36
N ASP A 155 -22.25 9.04 4.65
CA ASP A 155 -22.96 10.33 4.71
C ASP A 155 -22.64 11.20 3.49
#